data_AF-A0A6N9QGT7-F1
#
_entry.id   AF-A0A6N9QGT7-F1
#
_cell.length_a   1.000
_cell.length_b   1.000
_cell.length_c   1.000
_cell.angle_alpha   90.00
_cell.angle_beta   90.00
_cell.angle_gamma   90.00
#
_symmetry.space_group_name_H-M   'P 1'
#
loop_
_entity.id
_entity.type
_entity.pdbx_description
1 polymer ?
#
loop_
_entity_poly.entity_id
_entity_poly.type
_entity_poly.pdbx_seq_one_letter_code
_entity_poly.pdbx_strand_id
1 'polypeptide(L)'
;MTRPSFTVIEGGLSAPKNSASRQFMGAYVTNTRLMGVIGLYIHWRLDDRYSSPDFHQFFYLDSEEYGFETYRSVLGNSVEEISSIEQTLIGGLGGSKEEITEREARALICEYAQFNKRHGLPLPDGFTEYQFLLETPTVLDLDEEKTLRKKQCDAVVTDYQAINYFLMRCFGQDYEAAQWLCAESFDLDLYKEYGIATLCKNTIDPDESQPGTYLCESLIERKDQYVLLVSQLTVSKHKITSFEKCSGFSVSSAEAAMMLAKPEFVTVYEILMSADEFNDTMEQMPLSAMMTPHDNGRLFLAFNNNNNHVDKQVFRLSEDVFGLYYITDFGQLIVSSFSLTGIHALEKDLRKSILAPYLLATAKYEFKEPVLYEFIQSDFEDFNEFLDFIRNE
;
A
#
# COMPACT_ATOMS: atom_id res chain seq x y z
N MET A 1 -25.05 40.26 -46.42
CA MET A 1 -25.22 38.90 -45.87
C MET A 1 -24.10 38.66 -44.87
N THR A 2 -24.42 38.71 -43.59
CA THR A 2 -23.48 38.48 -42.48
C THR A 2 -23.34 36.98 -42.25
N ARG A 3 -22.10 36.46 -42.27
CA ARG A 3 -21.81 35.06 -41.95
C ARG A 3 -22.21 34.78 -40.49
N PRO A 4 -22.94 33.69 -40.19
CA PRO A 4 -23.20 33.32 -38.81
C PRO A 4 -21.90 32.88 -38.14
N SER A 5 -21.56 33.47 -37.00
CA SER A 5 -20.48 32.99 -36.15
C SER A 5 -20.97 31.75 -35.41
N PHE A 6 -20.40 30.59 -35.71
CA PHE A 6 -20.58 29.40 -34.89
C PHE A 6 -19.77 29.58 -33.60
N THR A 7 -20.47 29.63 -32.47
CA THR A 7 -19.86 29.51 -31.15
C THR A 7 -19.84 28.03 -30.80
N VAL A 8 -18.66 27.45 -30.69
CA VAL A 8 -18.48 26.09 -30.16
C VAL A 8 -18.86 26.14 -28.69
N ILE A 9 -19.80 25.29 -28.27
CA ILE A 9 -20.05 25.01 -26.85
C ILE A 9 -19.11 23.87 -26.50
N GLU A 10 -18.08 24.14 -25.70
CA GLU A 10 -17.22 23.09 -25.16
C GLU A 10 -18.05 22.20 -24.24
N GLY A 11 -18.24 20.94 -24.66
CA GLY A 11 -18.78 19.89 -23.81
C GLY A 11 -17.65 19.28 -22.98
N GLY A 12 -17.69 19.52 -21.68
CA GLY A 12 -16.76 19.00 -20.68
C GLY A 12 -16.92 19.82 -19.41
N LEU A 13 -17.10 19.18 -18.26
CA LEU A 13 -17.07 19.85 -16.96
C LEU A 13 -15.68 20.47 -16.81
N SER A 14 -15.56 21.75 -17.16
CA SER A 14 -14.35 22.52 -16.92
C SER A 14 -14.08 22.49 -15.41
N ALA A 15 -12.83 22.25 -15.03
CA ALA A 15 -12.36 22.29 -13.65
C ALA A 15 -13.02 23.44 -12.87
N PRO A 16 -13.43 23.23 -11.60
CA PRO A 16 -14.11 24.27 -10.83
C PRO A 16 -13.30 25.56 -10.88
N LYS A 17 -13.86 26.61 -11.48
CA LYS A 17 -13.28 27.95 -11.42
C LYS A 17 -13.04 28.25 -9.93
N ASN A 18 -11.84 28.73 -9.58
CA ASN A 18 -11.37 29.12 -8.25
C ASN A 18 -12.34 30.01 -7.41
N SER A 19 -13.50 30.38 -7.95
CA SER A 19 -14.53 31.24 -7.39
C SER A 19 -15.73 30.51 -6.74
N ALA A 20 -15.83 29.18 -6.79
CA ALA A 20 -16.90 28.47 -6.08
C ALA A 20 -16.60 28.42 -4.57
N SER A 21 -17.56 28.83 -3.74
CA SER A 21 -17.52 28.61 -2.29
C SER A 21 -17.49 27.09 -2.04
N ARG A 22 -16.64 26.62 -1.11
CA ARG A 22 -16.51 25.19 -0.80
C ARG A 22 -16.97 24.98 0.63
N GLN A 23 -17.97 24.14 0.82
CA GLN A 23 -18.43 23.72 2.13
C GLN A 23 -17.81 22.36 2.46
N PHE A 24 -17.08 22.26 3.56
CA PHE A 24 -16.56 20.99 4.06
C PHE A 24 -17.71 20.08 4.52
N MET A 25 -17.76 18.87 3.98
CA MET A 25 -18.80 17.88 4.30
C MET A 25 -18.27 16.76 5.20
N GLY A 26 -17.01 16.38 5.04
CA GLY A 26 -16.35 15.37 5.85
C GLY A 26 -14.98 14.95 5.28
N ALA A 27 -14.20 14.23 6.09
CA ALA A 27 -12.93 13.66 5.68
C ALA A 27 -12.60 12.44 6.55
N TYR A 28 -11.77 11.55 6.02
CA TYR A 28 -11.17 10.46 6.79
C TYR A 28 -9.71 10.27 6.41
N VAL A 29 -8.93 9.67 7.32
CA VAL A 29 -7.57 9.18 7.06
C VAL A 29 -7.49 7.69 7.41
N THR A 30 -6.63 6.94 6.74
CA THR A 30 -6.35 5.56 7.12
C THR A 30 -5.42 5.50 8.33
N ASN A 31 -5.61 4.51 9.20
CA ASN A 31 -4.75 4.31 10.37
C ASN A 31 -3.45 3.53 10.07
N THR A 32 -2.88 3.75 8.88
CA THR A 32 -1.78 2.95 8.30
C THR A 32 -0.42 3.64 8.37
N ARG A 33 -0.30 4.76 9.10
CA ARG A 33 0.93 5.57 9.17
C ARG A 33 2.16 4.79 9.61
N LEU A 34 1.99 3.76 10.43
CA LEU A 34 3.09 2.89 10.88
C LEU A 34 3.57 1.89 9.81
N MET A 35 2.80 1.68 8.75
CA MET A 35 3.24 0.99 7.52
C MET A 35 3.96 1.93 6.55
N GLY A 36 3.98 3.24 6.84
CA GLY A 36 4.70 4.24 6.05
C GLY A 36 3.85 5.00 5.05
N VAL A 37 2.59 4.63 4.88
CA VAL A 37 1.68 5.23 3.92
C VAL A 37 0.33 5.52 4.55
N ILE A 38 -0.35 6.59 4.13
CA ILE A 38 -1.73 6.90 4.51
C ILE A 38 -2.55 7.33 3.30
N GLY A 39 -3.80 6.88 3.27
CA GLY A 39 -4.84 7.37 2.37
C GLY A 39 -5.65 8.45 3.08
N LEU A 40 -5.83 9.59 2.43
CA LEU A 40 -6.66 10.70 2.91
C LEU A 40 -7.78 10.97 1.89
N TYR A 41 -8.99 11.11 2.40
CA TYR A 41 -10.17 11.48 1.62
C TYR A 41 -10.80 12.76 2.17
N ILE A 42 -11.21 13.66 1.28
CA ILE A 42 -11.94 14.87 1.65
C ILE A 42 -13.16 15.07 0.74
N HIS A 43 -14.29 15.38 1.34
CA HIS A 43 -15.56 15.65 0.67
C HIS A 43 -15.96 17.11 0.86
N TRP A 44 -16.22 17.79 -0.25
CA TRP A 44 -16.73 19.14 -0.30
C TRP A 44 -18.08 19.19 -1.02
N ARG A 45 -18.90 20.18 -0.68
CA ARG A 45 -19.99 20.64 -1.52
C ARG A 45 -19.59 21.98 -2.13
N LEU A 46 -19.66 22.09 -3.45
CA LEU A 46 -19.36 23.33 -4.16
C LEU A 46 -20.63 24.18 -4.24
N ASP A 47 -20.55 25.45 -3.87
CA ASP A 47 -21.58 26.44 -4.16
C ASP A 47 -21.37 26.98 -5.57
N ASP A 48 -22.16 26.47 -6.51
CA ASP A 48 -22.34 27.07 -7.82
C ASP A 48 -23.78 27.61 -7.96
N ARG A 49 -23.95 28.67 -8.74
CA ARG A 49 -25.22 29.44 -8.81
C ARG A 49 -26.39 28.64 -9.37
N TYR A 50 -26.12 27.49 -9.98
CA TYR A 50 -27.10 26.64 -10.65
C TYR A 50 -27.05 25.18 -10.22
N SER A 51 -25.98 24.77 -9.54
CA SER A 51 -25.78 23.40 -9.06
C SER A 51 -24.96 23.41 -7.78
N SER A 52 -25.16 22.43 -6.91
CA SER A 52 -24.30 22.23 -5.75
C SER A 52 -23.61 20.87 -5.87
N PRO A 53 -22.68 20.70 -6.83
CA PRO A 53 -22.05 19.41 -7.04
C PRO A 53 -21.16 19.07 -5.86
N ASP A 54 -21.17 17.80 -5.49
CA ASP A 54 -20.21 17.24 -4.55
C ASP A 54 -18.85 17.11 -5.23
N PHE A 55 -17.79 17.27 -4.45
CA PHE A 55 -16.41 17.20 -4.90
C PHE A 55 -15.61 16.35 -3.93
N HIS A 56 -15.13 15.22 -4.44
CA HIS A 56 -14.43 14.20 -3.69
C HIS A 56 -12.95 14.24 -4.06
N GLN A 57 -12.07 14.24 -3.06
CA GLN A 57 -10.63 14.29 -3.25
C GLN A 57 -9.98 13.13 -2.51
N PHE A 58 -9.04 12.47 -3.17
CA PHE A 58 -8.29 11.34 -2.66
C PHE A 58 -6.79 11.64 -2.76
N PHE A 59 -6.08 11.37 -1.68
CA PHE A 59 -4.67 11.67 -1.51
C PHE A 59 -3.95 10.41 -1.03
N TYR A 60 -2.84 10.07 -1.68
CA TYR A 60 -1.91 9.03 -1.24
C TYR A 60 -0.64 9.71 -0.74
N LEU A 61 -0.32 9.47 0.53
CA LEU A 61 0.78 10.13 1.23
C LEU A 61 1.75 9.07 1.76
N ASP A 62 2.97 9.10 1.26
CA ASP A 62 4.08 8.22 1.60
C ASP A 62 5.08 8.99 2.48
N SER A 63 5.42 8.41 3.63
CA SER A 63 6.27 9.06 4.64
C SER A 63 7.75 8.73 4.54
N GLU A 64 8.14 7.88 3.57
CA GLU A 64 9.48 7.32 3.45
C GLU A 64 10.21 7.90 2.23
N GLU A 65 9.65 7.71 1.05
CA GLU A 65 10.33 7.97 -0.22
C GLU A 65 9.59 8.97 -1.11
N TYR A 66 8.26 8.85 -1.23
CA TYR A 66 7.51 9.55 -2.28
C TYR A 66 6.72 10.78 -1.79
N GLY A 67 6.56 10.94 -0.47
CA GLY A 67 5.92 12.13 0.09
C GLY A 67 4.44 12.23 -0.28
N PHE A 68 3.98 13.44 -0.61
CA PHE A 68 2.69 13.62 -1.28
C PHE A 68 2.78 13.08 -2.72
N GLU A 69 2.39 11.83 -2.91
CA GLU A 69 2.67 11.08 -4.13
C GLU A 69 1.54 11.18 -5.17
N THR A 70 0.30 10.83 -4.78
CA THR A 70 -0.81 10.70 -5.73
C THR A 70 -2.02 11.52 -5.30
N TYR A 71 -2.66 12.15 -6.29
CA TYR A 71 -3.93 12.85 -6.15
C TYR A 71 -4.93 12.38 -7.23
N ARG A 72 -6.19 12.19 -6.81
CA ARG A 72 -7.34 11.96 -7.69
C ARG A 72 -8.56 12.69 -7.14
N SER A 73 -9.51 12.99 -8.02
CA SER A 73 -10.75 13.67 -7.64
C SER A 73 -11.93 13.21 -8.49
N VAL A 74 -13.14 13.38 -7.94
CA VAL A 74 -14.42 13.14 -8.62
C VAL A 74 -15.32 14.34 -8.41
N LEU A 75 -15.94 14.82 -9.48
CA LEU A 75 -16.97 15.86 -9.43
C LEU A 75 -18.35 15.23 -9.66
N GLY A 76 -19.26 15.41 -8.71
CA GLY A 76 -20.57 14.76 -8.67
C GLY A 76 -20.60 13.59 -7.68
N ASN A 77 -21.62 12.74 -7.80
CA ASN A 77 -21.93 11.67 -6.84
C ASN A 77 -22.00 10.28 -7.52
N SER A 78 -21.15 10.00 -8.51
CA SER A 78 -21.10 8.63 -9.06
C SER A 78 -20.50 7.71 -8.00
N VAL A 79 -21.33 6.82 -7.47
CA VAL A 79 -20.93 5.86 -6.43
C VAL A 79 -19.88 4.90 -6.98
N GLU A 80 -20.03 4.52 -8.25
CA GLU A 80 -19.13 3.61 -8.95
C GLU A 80 -17.72 4.22 -9.11
N GLU A 81 -17.65 5.47 -9.56
CA GLU A 81 -16.37 6.18 -9.76
C GLU A 81 -15.66 6.45 -8.44
N ILE A 82 -16.40 6.93 -7.42
CA ILE A 82 -15.88 7.17 -6.07
C ILE A 82 -15.34 5.86 -5.48
N SER A 83 -16.10 4.78 -5.58
CA SER A 83 -15.69 3.47 -5.06
C SER A 83 -14.48 2.92 -5.80
N SER A 84 -14.41 3.10 -7.13
CA SER A 84 -13.28 2.62 -7.94
C SER A 84 -11.96 3.32 -7.56
N ILE A 85 -11.98 4.65 -7.45
CA ILE A 85 -10.78 5.42 -7.04
C ILE A 85 -10.39 5.08 -5.61
N GLU A 86 -11.35 4.97 -4.70
CA GLU A 86 -11.10 4.60 -3.32
C GLU A 86 -10.45 3.22 -3.21
N GLN A 87 -10.95 2.21 -3.93
CA GLN A 87 -10.35 0.87 -3.91
C GLN A 87 -8.94 0.86 -4.50
N THR A 88 -8.73 1.60 -5.60
CA THR A 88 -7.44 1.65 -6.29
C THR A 88 -6.37 2.34 -5.46
N LEU A 89 -6.70 3.44 -4.77
CA LEU A 89 -5.72 4.22 -3.99
C LEU A 89 -5.60 3.78 -2.54
N ILE A 90 -6.70 3.38 -1.91
CA ILE A 90 -6.80 3.21 -0.46
C ILE A 90 -7.10 1.76 -0.09
N GLY A 91 -7.77 1.01 -0.97
CA GLY A 91 -8.24 -0.36 -0.68
C GLY A 91 -7.13 -1.33 -0.29
N GLY A 92 -5.92 -1.17 -0.84
CA GLY A 92 -4.76 -2.01 -0.55
C GLY A 92 -3.98 -1.69 0.73
N LEU A 93 -4.33 -0.61 1.46
CA LEU A 93 -3.52 -0.16 2.59
C LEU A 93 -3.73 -0.96 3.90
N GLY A 94 -4.78 -1.77 3.97
CA GLY A 94 -5.01 -2.66 5.12
C GLY A 94 -5.33 -1.97 6.45
N GLY A 95 -5.91 -0.77 6.43
CA GLY A 95 -6.29 -0.03 7.65
C GLY A 95 -7.76 0.40 7.74
N SER A 96 -8.19 0.78 8.94
CA SER A 96 -9.48 1.42 9.17
C SER A 96 -9.47 2.88 8.75
N LYS A 97 -10.65 3.40 8.43
CA LYS A 97 -10.89 4.80 8.05
C LYS A 97 -11.33 5.56 9.29
N GLU A 98 -10.51 6.51 9.73
CA GLU A 98 -10.75 7.33 10.91
C GLU A 98 -11.20 8.74 10.50
N GLU A 99 -12.34 9.20 11.02
CA GLU A 99 -12.87 10.52 10.70
C GLU A 99 -11.96 11.65 11.20
N ILE A 100 -11.75 12.65 10.34
CA ILE A 100 -10.95 13.83 10.64
C ILE A 100 -11.68 15.12 10.27
N THR A 101 -11.28 16.20 10.94
CA THR A 101 -11.75 17.56 10.69
C THR A 101 -11.07 18.18 9.48
N GLU A 102 -11.65 19.25 8.95
CA GLU A 102 -11.03 20.04 7.88
C GLU A 102 -9.62 20.54 8.26
N ARG A 103 -9.44 20.95 9.53
CA ARG A 103 -8.16 21.44 10.04
C ARG A 103 -7.10 20.33 10.02
N GLU A 104 -7.44 19.15 10.53
CA GLU A 104 -6.56 17.98 10.51
C GLU A 104 -6.19 17.59 9.07
N ALA A 105 -7.16 17.55 8.16
CA ALA A 105 -6.92 17.22 6.75
C ALA A 105 -5.97 18.21 6.06
N ARG A 106 -6.18 19.52 6.28
CA ARG A 106 -5.30 20.57 5.76
C ARG A 106 -3.90 20.49 6.34
N ALA A 107 -3.77 20.18 7.62
CA ALA A 107 -2.47 20.02 8.27
C ALA A 107 -1.66 18.89 7.63
N LEU A 108 -2.27 17.73 7.38
CA LEU A 108 -1.62 16.61 6.68
C LEU A 108 -1.14 17.00 5.28
N ILE A 109 -2.00 17.63 4.48
CA ILE A 109 -1.63 18.05 3.13
C ILE A 109 -0.48 19.06 3.16
N CYS A 110 -0.49 19.99 4.13
CA CYS A 110 0.60 20.94 4.32
C CYS A 110 1.91 20.25 4.74
N GLU A 111 1.85 19.27 5.65
CA GLU A 111 2.99 18.50 6.14
C GLU A 111 3.68 17.75 4.99
N TYR A 112 2.93 17.01 4.19
CA TYR A 112 3.50 16.24 3.08
C TYR A 112 3.91 17.12 1.89
N ALA A 113 3.23 18.25 1.65
CA ALA A 113 3.73 19.22 0.68
C ALA A 113 5.08 19.84 1.11
N GLN A 114 5.28 20.07 2.41
CA GLN A 114 6.57 20.50 2.95
C GLN A 114 7.61 19.37 2.89
N PHE A 115 7.21 18.12 3.13
CA PHE A 115 8.06 16.95 2.92
C PHE A 115 8.58 16.91 1.48
N ASN A 116 7.72 17.01 0.47
CA ASN A 116 8.13 17.02 -0.94
C ASN A 116 9.12 18.14 -1.22
N LYS A 117 8.83 19.34 -0.73
CA LYS A 117 9.73 20.50 -0.88
C LYS A 117 11.10 20.26 -0.25
N ARG A 118 11.18 19.66 0.94
CA ARG A 118 12.45 19.35 1.63
C ARG A 118 13.27 18.30 0.89
N HIS A 119 12.61 17.33 0.26
CA HIS A 119 13.25 16.23 -0.47
C HIS A 119 13.40 16.48 -1.97
N GLY A 120 12.95 17.63 -2.48
CA GLY A 120 13.03 17.96 -3.90
C GLY A 120 12.07 17.14 -4.78
N LEU A 121 11.00 16.62 -4.20
CA LEU A 121 9.96 15.85 -4.89
C LEU A 121 8.90 16.80 -5.50
N PRO A 122 8.34 16.47 -6.67
CA PRO A 122 7.23 17.23 -7.25
C PRO A 122 5.95 17.03 -6.45
N LEU A 123 5.01 17.97 -6.53
CA LEU A 123 3.63 17.73 -6.11
C LEU A 123 2.87 17.00 -7.24
N PRO A 124 1.84 16.19 -6.92
CA PRO A 124 1.09 15.46 -7.94
C PRO A 124 0.31 16.39 -8.87
N ASP A 125 -0.10 15.84 -10.01
CA ASP A 125 -0.99 16.53 -10.95
C ASP A 125 -2.31 16.99 -10.28
N GLY A 126 -3.00 17.95 -10.92
CA GLY A 126 -4.25 18.50 -10.38
C GLY A 126 -4.05 19.60 -9.33
N PHE A 127 -2.87 20.21 -9.26
CA PHE A 127 -2.53 21.28 -8.31
C PHE A 127 -3.59 22.37 -8.18
N THR A 128 -4.18 22.81 -9.30
CA THR A 128 -5.22 23.86 -9.29
C THR A 128 -6.45 23.49 -8.46
N GLU A 129 -6.72 22.20 -8.28
CA GLU A 129 -7.87 21.70 -7.53
C GLU A 129 -7.63 21.66 -6.03
N TYR A 130 -6.40 21.38 -5.57
CA TYR A 130 -6.07 21.26 -4.15
C TYR A 130 -5.19 22.40 -3.61
N GLN A 131 -4.73 23.34 -4.44
CA GLN A 131 -3.87 24.47 -4.00
C GLN A 131 -4.50 25.28 -2.86
N PHE A 132 -5.82 25.41 -2.82
CA PHE A 132 -6.55 26.12 -1.76
C PHE A 132 -6.38 25.48 -0.37
N LEU A 133 -5.98 24.21 -0.31
CA LEU A 133 -5.64 23.50 0.92
C LEU A 133 -4.26 23.93 1.48
N LEU A 134 -3.41 24.47 0.61
CA LEU A 134 -2.04 24.89 0.90
C LEU A 134 -1.88 26.42 1.06
N GLU A 135 -2.83 27.23 0.58
CA GLU A 135 -2.76 28.70 0.60
C GLU A 135 -2.57 29.28 2.01
N THR A 136 -3.23 28.69 3.00
CA THR A 136 -3.07 29.05 4.42
C THR A 136 -2.57 27.83 5.18
N PRO A 137 -1.26 27.77 5.51
CA PRO A 137 -0.71 26.67 6.28
C PRO A 137 -1.49 26.47 7.58
N THR A 138 -2.03 25.28 7.76
CA THR A 138 -2.74 24.92 9.00
C THR A 138 -1.74 24.33 9.97
N VAL A 139 -1.51 25.03 11.07
CA VAL A 139 -0.69 24.57 12.18
C VAL A 139 -1.64 24.08 13.28
N LEU A 140 -1.44 22.82 13.68
CA LEU A 140 -2.15 22.20 14.78
C LEU A 140 -1.43 22.49 16.10
N ASP A 141 -2.16 22.56 17.20
CA ASP A 141 -1.53 22.52 18.53
C ASP A 141 -1.11 21.10 18.93
N LEU A 142 -0.37 20.96 20.04
CA LEU A 142 0.16 19.66 20.48
C LEU A 142 -0.93 18.61 20.77
N ASP A 143 -2.10 19.03 21.24
CA ASP A 143 -3.21 18.12 21.55
C ASP A 143 -3.94 17.71 20.26
N GLU A 144 -4.12 18.64 19.32
CA GLU A 144 -4.60 18.39 17.96
C GLU A 144 -3.66 17.41 17.24
N GLU A 145 -2.34 17.66 17.23
CA GLU A 145 -1.33 16.79 16.62
C GLU A 145 -1.36 15.38 17.21
N LYS A 146 -1.41 15.28 18.54
CA LYS A 146 -1.48 13.98 19.24
C LYS A 146 -2.76 13.23 18.93
N THR A 147 -3.88 13.94 18.80
CA THR A 147 -5.17 13.36 18.43
C THR A 147 -5.13 12.83 16.99
N LEU A 148 -4.62 13.62 16.06
CA LEU A 148 -4.46 13.24 14.67
C LEU A 148 -3.52 12.04 14.51
N ARG A 149 -2.38 12.02 15.21
CA ARG A 149 -1.46 10.86 15.20
C ARG A 149 -2.12 9.57 15.70
N LYS A 150 -3.00 9.64 16.70
CA LYS A 150 -3.76 8.46 17.16
C LYS A 150 -4.74 7.94 16.13
N LYS A 151 -5.29 8.80 15.27
CA LYS A 151 -6.18 8.40 14.18
C LYS A 151 -5.40 7.77 13.01
N GLN A 152 -4.18 8.26 12.79
CA GLN A 152 -3.30 7.79 11.72
C GLN A 152 -2.57 6.47 12.05
N CYS A 153 -2.48 6.08 13.32
CA CYS A 153 -1.74 4.89 13.75
C CYS A 153 -2.69 3.89 14.41
N ASP A 154 -2.74 2.66 13.89
CA ASP A 154 -3.46 1.58 14.55
C ASP A 154 -2.93 1.31 15.97
N ALA A 155 -3.80 0.77 16.82
CA ALA A 155 -3.46 0.47 18.21
C ALA A 155 -2.43 -0.65 18.28
N VAL A 156 -1.30 -0.37 18.92
CA VAL A 156 -0.26 -1.38 19.18
C VAL A 156 -0.65 -2.21 20.40
N VAL A 157 -0.95 -3.49 20.20
CA VAL A 157 -1.51 -4.38 21.24
C VAL A 157 -0.54 -5.45 21.73
N THR A 158 0.58 -5.67 21.04
CA THR A 158 1.62 -6.62 21.44
C THR A 158 3.03 -6.03 21.32
N ASP A 159 3.99 -6.67 21.98
CA ASP A 159 5.40 -6.31 21.85
C ASP A 159 5.94 -6.64 20.45
N TYR A 160 5.49 -7.73 19.82
CA TYR A 160 5.89 -8.07 18.45
C TYR A 160 5.48 -7.00 17.45
N GLN A 161 4.23 -6.52 17.56
CA GLN A 161 3.73 -5.45 16.72
C GLN A 161 4.52 -4.15 16.95
N ALA A 162 4.83 -3.81 18.21
CA ALA A 162 5.63 -2.64 18.55
C ALA A 162 7.04 -2.70 17.93
N ILE A 163 7.71 -3.86 18.05
CA ILE A 163 9.06 -4.08 17.53
C ILE A 163 9.09 -4.03 16.01
N ASN A 164 8.18 -4.75 15.34
CA ASN A 164 8.15 -4.79 13.87
C ASN A 164 7.85 -3.41 13.28
N TYR A 165 6.85 -2.69 13.79
CA TYR A 165 6.62 -1.31 13.35
C TYR A 165 7.81 -0.41 13.62
N PHE A 166 8.41 -0.49 14.81
CA PHE A 166 9.55 0.34 15.17
C PHE A 166 10.73 0.13 14.23
N LEU A 167 11.09 -1.13 13.98
CA LEU A 167 12.18 -1.48 13.07
C LEU A 167 11.87 -1.05 11.64
N MET A 168 10.64 -1.26 11.14
CA MET A 168 10.22 -0.74 9.82
C MET A 168 10.44 0.78 9.72
N ARG A 169 9.99 1.55 10.72
CA ARG A 169 10.16 3.01 10.74
C ARG A 169 11.64 3.43 10.80
N CYS A 170 12.47 2.73 11.57
CA CYS A 170 13.91 3.00 11.61
C CYS A 170 14.60 2.72 10.27
N PHE A 171 14.26 1.63 9.58
CA PHE A 171 14.85 1.29 8.28
C PHE A 171 14.33 2.20 7.16
N GLY A 172 13.07 2.63 7.21
CA GLY A 172 12.49 3.66 6.34
C GLY A 172 12.97 5.09 6.63
N GLN A 173 13.79 5.30 7.67
CA GLN A 173 14.25 6.61 8.16
C GLN A 173 13.13 7.59 8.58
N ASP A 174 11.98 7.03 8.96
CA ASP A 174 10.82 7.75 9.45
C ASP A 174 10.86 7.84 10.98
N TYR A 175 11.82 8.64 11.48
CA TYR A 175 12.10 8.75 12.91
C TYR A 175 10.96 9.39 13.71
N GLU A 176 10.07 10.14 13.06
CA GLU A 176 8.89 10.70 13.72
C GLU A 176 7.93 9.60 14.16
N ALA A 177 7.65 8.64 13.28
CA ALA A 177 6.83 7.48 13.61
C ALA A 177 7.56 6.49 14.52
N ALA A 178 8.88 6.30 14.35
CA ALA A 178 9.67 5.50 15.29
C ALA A 178 9.60 6.08 16.71
N GLN A 179 9.77 7.39 16.86
CA GLN A 179 9.68 8.07 18.16
C GLN A 179 8.28 7.96 18.79
N TRP A 180 7.22 7.91 17.96
CA TRP A 180 5.86 7.66 18.45
C TRP A 180 5.72 6.29 19.13
N LEU A 181 6.52 5.30 18.75
CA LEU A 181 6.53 3.95 19.31
C LEU A 181 7.40 3.83 20.58
N CYS A 182 8.17 4.86 20.93
CA CYS A 182 9.02 4.85 22.11
C CYS A 182 8.31 5.40 23.36
N ALA A 183 8.68 4.88 24.54
CA ALA A 183 8.27 5.45 25.83
C ALA A 183 9.17 6.62 26.26
N GLU A 184 10.43 6.59 25.82
CA GLU A 184 11.47 7.56 26.15
C GLU A 184 12.16 8.03 24.85
N SER A 185 12.93 9.11 24.93
CA SER A 185 13.74 9.58 23.81
C SER A 185 15.15 8.99 23.91
N PHE A 186 15.56 8.27 22.89
CA PHE A 186 16.91 7.74 22.71
C PHE A 186 17.33 7.89 21.25
N ASP A 187 18.59 7.59 20.95
CA ASP A 187 19.11 7.72 19.59
C ASP A 187 18.46 6.70 18.64
N LEU A 188 17.79 7.19 17.60
CA LEU A 188 17.11 6.38 16.59
C LEU A 188 17.95 6.23 15.31
N ASP A 189 19.04 6.97 15.18
CA ASP A 189 19.86 7.04 13.96
C ASP A 189 20.86 5.86 13.85
N LEU A 190 20.67 4.77 14.61
CA LEU A 190 21.57 3.60 14.65
C LEU A 190 21.79 2.91 13.29
N TYR A 191 20.86 3.11 12.35
CA TYR A 191 20.89 2.52 11.01
C TYR A 191 20.99 3.54 9.88
N LYS A 192 21.30 4.80 10.21
CA LYS A 192 21.38 5.89 9.24
C LYS A 192 22.36 5.62 8.10
N GLU A 193 23.46 4.91 8.37
CA GLU A 193 24.47 4.57 7.37
C GLU A 193 23.95 3.69 6.24
N TYR A 194 22.87 2.94 6.48
CA TYR A 194 22.25 2.09 5.46
C TYR A 194 21.33 2.87 4.52
N GLY A 195 21.04 4.14 4.76
CA GLY A 195 20.04 4.88 3.97
C GLY A 195 18.63 4.33 4.18
N ILE A 196 17.69 4.72 3.31
CA ILE A 196 16.34 4.14 3.29
C ILE A 196 16.44 2.69 2.84
N ALA A 197 15.84 1.77 3.60
CA ALA A 197 15.83 0.35 3.34
C ALA A 197 14.48 -0.28 3.71
N THR A 198 14.12 -1.35 3.02
CA THR A 198 12.88 -2.09 3.23
C THR A 198 13.13 -3.26 4.18
N LEU A 199 12.30 -3.42 5.21
CA LEU A 199 12.35 -4.61 6.08
C LEU A 199 11.66 -5.79 5.40
N CYS A 200 12.43 -6.75 4.88
CA CYS A 200 11.87 -7.90 4.19
C CYS A 200 11.37 -8.99 5.17
N LYS A 201 12.13 -9.20 6.25
CA LYS A 201 11.85 -10.19 7.29
C LYS A 201 12.44 -9.74 8.62
N ASN A 202 11.74 -10.02 9.71
CA ASN A 202 12.28 -9.89 11.06
C ASN A 202 11.96 -11.14 11.88
N THR A 203 12.92 -11.62 12.66
CA THR A 203 12.72 -12.71 13.63
C THR A 203 12.98 -12.16 15.02
N ILE A 204 12.01 -12.30 15.92
CA ILE A 204 12.06 -11.77 17.28
C ILE A 204 12.22 -12.92 18.27
N ASP A 205 13.34 -12.95 18.97
CA ASP A 205 13.62 -13.94 20.02
C ASP A 205 13.61 -13.26 21.39
N PRO A 206 12.66 -13.61 22.29
CA PRO A 206 12.65 -13.06 23.64
C PRO A 206 13.83 -13.58 24.46
N ASP A 207 14.47 -12.70 25.23
CA ASP A 207 15.49 -13.09 26.21
C ASP A 207 14.82 -13.71 27.44
N GLU A 208 14.99 -15.03 27.60
CA GLU A 208 14.45 -15.77 28.75
C GLU A 208 15.00 -15.27 30.11
N SER A 209 16.18 -14.65 30.12
CA SER A 209 16.83 -14.14 31.32
C SER A 209 16.41 -12.71 31.69
N GLN A 210 15.91 -11.94 30.72
CA GLN A 210 15.51 -10.54 30.90
C GLN A 210 14.15 -10.27 30.24
N PRO A 211 13.03 -10.49 30.97
CA PRO A 211 11.70 -10.27 30.43
C PRO A 211 11.51 -8.86 29.85
N GLY A 212 10.92 -8.79 28.66
CA GLY A 212 10.74 -7.55 27.90
C GLY A 212 11.93 -7.16 27.04
N THR A 213 13.03 -7.92 27.06
CA THR A 213 14.15 -7.77 26.13
C THR A 213 14.06 -8.80 25.01
N TYR A 214 14.37 -8.38 23.79
CA TYR A 214 14.24 -9.16 22.58
C TYR A 214 15.47 -8.99 21.69
N LEU A 215 15.95 -10.08 21.12
CA LEU A 215 16.94 -10.09 20.06
C LEU A 215 16.21 -10.16 18.72
N CYS A 216 16.53 -9.26 17.80
CA CYS A 216 15.86 -9.14 16.51
C CYS A 216 16.85 -9.35 15.37
N GLU A 217 16.56 -10.32 14.50
CA GLU A 217 17.29 -10.57 13.25
C GLU A 217 16.50 -10.04 12.06
N SER A 218 16.91 -8.87 11.57
CA SER A 218 16.25 -8.10 10.51
C SER A 218 16.99 -8.27 9.19
N LEU A 219 16.34 -8.90 8.21
CA LEU A 219 16.79 -8.90 6.82
C LEU A 219 16.21 -7.67 6.13
N ILE A 220 17.08 -6.76 5.71
CA ILE A 220 16.71 -5.55 4.99
C ILE A 220 17.20 -5.60 3.54
N GLU A 221 16.48 -4.93 2.66
CA GLU A 221 16.84 -4.73 1.25
C GLU A 221 17.05 -3.25 0.97
N ARG A 222 18.10 -2.96 0.20
CA ARG A 222 18.42 -1.61 -0.24
C ARG A 222 19.18 -1.65 -1.57
N LYS A 223 18.62 -1.05 -2.62
CA LYS A 223 19.24 -0.98 -3.96
C LYS A 223 19.71 -2.36 -4.43
N ASP A 224 18.81 -3.35 -4.34
CA ASP A 224 19.05 -4.75 -4.71
C ASP A 224 20.16 -5.46 -3.92
N GLN A 225 20.52 -4.94 -2.75
CA GLN A 225 21.48 -5.54 -1.82
C GLN A 225 20.80 -5.89 -0.50
N TYR A 226 21.12 -7.07 0.01
CA TYR A 226 20.59 -7.57 1.27
C TYR A 226 21.60 -7.45 2.41
N VAL A 227 21.11 -7.05 3.58
CA VAL A 227 21.90 -6.98 4.82
C VAL A 227 21.10 -7.63 5.94
N LEU A 228 21.75 -8.51 6.70
CA LEU A 228 21.20 -9.04 7.95
C LEU A 228 21.73 -8.21 9.11
N LEU A 229 20.82 -7.67 9.92
CA LEU A 229 21.11 -6.83 11.07
C LEU A 229 20.59 -7.50 12.33
N VAL A 230 21.40 -7.47 13.39
CA VAL A 230 21.02 -7.97 14.71
C VAL A 230 20.91 -6.79 15.66
N SER A 231 19.74 -6.65 16.28
CA SER A 231 19.46 -5.60 17.26
C SER A 231 18.94 -6.19 18.56
N GLN A 232 19.19 -5.52 19.67
CA GLN A 232 18.51 -5.78 20.92
C GLN A 232 17.51 -4.65 21.20
N LEU A 233 16.28 -5.00 21.55
CA LEU A 233 15.24 -4.05 21.94
C LEU A 233 14.70 -4.41 23.32
N THR A 234 14.36 -3.39 24.11
CA THR A 234 13.57 -3.55 25.32
C THR A 234 12.23 -2.88 25.16
N VAL A 235 11.16 -3.57 25.56
CA VAL A 235 9.77 -3.12 25.43
C VAL A 235 9.10 -3.12 26.79
N SER A 236 8.35 -2.05 27.08
CA SER A 236 7.50 -1.94 28.26
C SER A 236 6.16 -1.36 27.86
N LYS A 237 5.07 -2.06 28.19
CA LYS A 237 3.70 -1.67 27.82
C LYS A 237 3.55 -1.38 26.31
N HIS A 238 4.13 -2.25 25.47
CA HIS A 238 4.12 -2.15 24.01
C HIS A 238 4.76 -0.86 23.46
N LYS A 239 5.68 -0.27 24.23
CA LYS A 239 6.51 0.86 23.82
C LYS A 239 7.99 0.52 23.96
N ILE A 240 8.78 0.94 23.00
CA ILE A 240 10.23 0.71 23.01
C ILE A 240 10.88 1.61 24.06
N THR A 241 11.71 1.02 24.92
CA THR A 241 12.46 1.73 25.98
C THR A 241 13.96 1.71 25.74
N SER A 242 14.47 0.75 24.96
CA SER A 242 15.86 0.65 24.59
C SER A 242 15.99 0.04 23.19
N PHE A 243 17.01 0.48 22.45
CA PHE A 243 17.34 0.00 21.12
C PHE A 243 18.87 0.05 20.94
N GLU A 244 19.47 -1.10 20.67
CA GLU A 244 20.91 -1.24 20.49
C GLU A 244 21.21 -2.09 19.25
N LYS A 245 22.16 -1.64 18.43
CA LYS A 245 22.70 -2.41 17.31
C LYS A 245 23.78 -3.36 17.83
N CYS A 246 23.61 -4.66 17.59
CA CYS A 246 24.56 -5.69 18.01
C CYS A 246 25.56 -6.02 16.89
N SER A 247 25.06 -6.34 15.70
CA SER A 247 25.90 -6.72 14.55
C SER A 247 25.19 -6.48 13.22
N GLY A 248 25.92 -6.58 12.11
CA GLY A 248 25.36 -6.47 10.78
C GLY A 248 26.33 -6.96 9.71
N PHE A 249 25.82 -7.67 8.71
CA PHE A 249 26.63 -8.18 7.60
C PHE A 249 25.82 -8.31 6.32
N SER A 250 26.50 -8.13 5.18
CA SER A 250 25.90 -8.32 3.87
C SER A 250 25.59 -9.79 3.61
N VAL A 251 24.49 -10.04 2.92
CA VAL A 251 24.01 -11.36 2.55
C VAL A 251 23.86 -11.40 1.03
N SER A 252 24.21 -12.53 0.40
CA SER A 252 24.02 -12.69 -1.05
C SER A 252 22.54 -12.82 -1.41
N SER A 253 22.17 -12.52 -2.65
CA SER A 253 20.78 -12.68 -3.13
C SER A 253 20.30 -14.13 -2.99
N ALA A 254 21.19 -15.12 -3.16
CA ALA A 254 20.87 -16.53 -2.98
C ALA A 254 20.54 -16.87 -1.52
N GLU A 255 21.35 -16.39 -0.57
CA GLU A 255 21.09 -16.58 0.86
C GLU A 255 19.82 -15.83 1.30
N ALA A 256 19.59 -14.60 0.80
CA ALA A 256 18.37 -13.85 1.04
C ALA A 256 17.14 -14.60 0.52
N ALA A 257 17.20 -15.15 -0.70
CA ALA A 257 16.15 -15.99 -1.26
C ALA A 257 15.86 -17.20 -0.36
N MET A 258 16.88 -17.89 0.15
CA MET A 258 16.70 -18.98 1.12
C MET A 258 16.03 -18.52 2.43
N MET A 259 16.35 -17.33 2.93
CA MET A 259 15.73 -16.77 4.14
C MET A 259 14.27 -16.35 3.92
N LEU A 260 13.96 -15.91 2.70
CA LEU A 260 12.65 -15.46 2.24
C LEU A 260 11.77 -16.59 1.68
N ALA A 261 12.36 -17.75 1.43
CA ALA A 261 11.68 -18.92 0.88
C ALA A 261 10.40 -19.25 1.63
N LYS A 262 9.35 -19.50 0.85
CA LYS A 262 8.00 -19.79 1.32
C LYS A 262 7.25 -20.57 0.24
N PRO A 263 6.27 -21.40 0.64
CA PRO A 263 5.46 -22.11 -0.32
C PRO A 263 4.64 -21.15 -1.17
N GLU A 264 4.38 -21.55 -2.41
CA GLU A 264 3.46 -20.88 -3.31
C GLU A 264 2.42 -21.88 -3.82
N PHE A 265 1.15 -21.55 -3.64
CA PHE A 265 0.02 -22.36 -4.10
C PHE A 265 -0.60 -21.69 -5.31
N VAL A 266 -0.66 -22.41 -6.43
CA VAL A 266 -1.10 -21.87 -7.72
C VAL A 266 -2.29 -22.65 -8.24
N THR A 267 -3.31 -21.95 -8.73
CA THR A 267 -4.38 -22.51 -9.54
C THR A 267 -4.40 -21.85 -10.91
N VAL A 268 -4.39 -22.66 -11.97
CA VAL A 268 -4.46 -22.19 -13.35
C VAL A 268 -5.87 -22.39 -13.88
N TYR A 269 -6.40 -21.35 -14.52
CA TYR A 269 -7.68 -21.35 -15.20
C TYR A 269 -7.50 -21.02 -16.68
N GLU A 270 -8.27 -21.67 -17.53
CA GLU A 270 -8.51 -21.24 -18.91
C GLU A 270 -9.68 -20.23 -18.91
N ILE A 271 -9.48 -19.13 -19.63
CA ILE A 271 -10.49 -18.08 -19.80
C ILE A 271 -11.33 -18.39 -21.04
N LEU A 272 -12.62 -18.59 -20.85
CA LEU A 272 -13.55 -19.01 -21.92
C LEU A 272 -14.22 -17.84 -22.66
N MET A 273 -13.85 -16.61 -22.34
CA MET A 273 -14.34 -15.38 -22.98
C MET A 273 -13.19 -14.61 -23.63
N SER A 274 -13.49 -13.57 -24.40
CA SER A 274 -12.44 -12.76 -25.01
C SER A 274 -11.62 -12.04 -23.93
N ALA A 275 -10.32 -11.83 -24.18
CA ALA A 275 -9.44 -11.15 -23.24
C ALA A 275 -9.93 -9.74 -22.89
N ASP A 276 -10.47 -9.00 -23.86
CA ASP A 276 -11.02 -7.66 -23.67
C ASP A 276 -12.21 -7.67 -22.69
N GLU A 277 -13.20 -8.55 -22.91
CA GLU A 277 -14.36 -8.65 -22.02
C GLU A 277 -13.98 -9.16 -20.62
N PHE A 278 -12.97 -10.03 -20.53
CA PHE A 278 -12.48 -10.52 -19.24
C PHE A 278 -11.81 -9.41 -18.43
N ASN A 279 -10.97 -8.60 -19.07
CA ASN A 279 -10.31 -7.47 -18.43
C ASN A 279 -11.32 -6.44 -17.90
N ASP A 280 -12.30 -6.04 -18.74
CA ASP A 280 -13.37 -5.11 -18.34
C ASP A 280 -14.14 -5.63 -17.11
N THR A 281 -14.33 -6.94 -17.03
CA THR A 281 -15.06 -7.59 -15.94
C THR A 281 -14.20 -7.74 -14.68
N MET A 282 -12.89 -7.97 -14.82
CA MET A 282 -11.94 -8.02 -13.72
C MET A 282 -11.73 -6.66 -13.07
N GLU A 283 -11.67 -5.59 -13.85
CA GLU A 283 -11.59 -4.21 -13.34
C GLU A 283 -12.83 -3.81 -12.51
N GLN A 284 -13.98 -4.43 -12.80
CA GLN A 284 -15.20 -4.25 -12.03
C GLN A 284 -15.25 -5.11 -10.75
N MET A 285 -14.33 -6.07 -10.57
CA MET A 285 -14.26 -6.80 -9.33
C MET A 285 -13.74 -5.89 -8.22
N PRO A 286 -14.35 -5.93 -7.01
CA PRO A 286 -13.85 -5.18 -5.86
C PRO A 286 -12.61 -5.88 -5.30
N LEU A 287 -11.54 -5.92 -6.09
CA LEU A 287 -10.24 -6.37 -5.68
C LEU A 287 -9.52 -5.15 -5.11
N SER A 288 -9.21 -5.18 -3.80
CA SER A 288 -8.21 -4.29 -3.20
C SER A 288 -6.83 -4.62 -3.76
N ALA A 289 -6.63 -4.37 -5.05
CA ALA A 289 -5.46 -4.84 -5.78
C ALA A 289 -4.80 -3.74 -6.59
N MET A 290 -3.47 -3.71 -6.53
CA MET A 290 -2.66 -2.92 -7.45
C MET A 290 -2.47 -3.70 -8.74
N MET A 291 -2.68 -3.05 -9.89
CA MET A 291 -2.45 -3.65 -11.20
C MET A 291 -1.11 -3.17 -11.78
N THR A 292 -0.27 -4.10 -12.21
CA THR A 292 0.99 -3.86 -12.92
C THR A 292 0.94 -4.52 -14.29
N PRO A 293 1.15 -3.77 -15.38
CA PRO A 293 1.28 -4.35 -16.71
C PRO A 293 2.65 -5.03 -16.88
N HIS A 294 2.66 -6.17 -17.55
CA HIS A 294 3.85 -6.92 -17.98
C HIS A 294 3.76 -7.20 -19.49
N ASP A 295 4.85 -7.62 -20.12
CA ASP A 295 4.91 -7.79 -21.57
C ASP A 295 3.97 -8.89 -22.11
N ASN A 296 3.66 -9.89 -21.28
CA ASN A 296 2.83 -11.06 -21.60
C ASN A 296 1.51 -11.12 -20.79
N GLY A 297 1.15 -10.04 -20.07
CA GLY A 297 -0.08 -10.03 -19.27
C GLY A 297 -0.17 -8.92 -18.24
N ARG A 298 -1.12 -9.06 -17.30
CA ARG A 298 -1.38 -8.10 -16.22
C ARG A 298 -1.38 -8.80 -14.87
N LEU A 299 -0.62 -8.27 -13.91
CA LEU A 299 -0.55 -8.76 -12.55
C LEU A 299 -1.41 -7.88 -11.62
N PHE A 300 -2.27 -8.49 -10.83
CA PHE A 300 -3.07 -7.85 -9.80
C PHE A 300 -2.63 -8.38 -8.43
N LEU A 301 -2.06 -7.51 -7.59
CA LEU A 301 -1.61 -7.83 -6.24
C LEU A 301 -2.71 -7.47 -5.25
N ALA A 302 -3.42 -8.47 -4.73
CA ALA A 302 -4.41 -8.26 -3.68
C ALA A 302 -3.75 -8.27 -2.30
N PHE A 303 -3.95 -7.20 -1.53
CA PHE A 303 -3.41 -7.05 -0.18
C PHE A 303 -4.39 -7.56 0.88
N ASN A 304 -3.89 -7.86 2.08
CA ASN A 304 -4.75 -8.13 3.22
C ASN A 304 -5.46 -6.85 3.67
N ASN A 305 -6.71 -6.99 4.11
CA ASN A 305 -7.50 -5.85 4.60
C ASN A 305 -7.10 -5.41 6.03
N ASN A 306 -6.02 -5.95 6.59
CA ASN A 306 -5.51 -5.62 7.92
C ASN A 306 -4.00 -5.87 8.00
N ASN A 307 -3.36 -5.19 8.95
CA ASN A 307 -1.92 -5.32 9.22
C ASN A 307 -1.59 -6.38 10.29
N ASN A 308 -2.42 -7.42 10.45
CA ASN A 308 -2.21 -8.46 11.48
C ASN A 308 -0.93 -9.26 11.26
N HIS A 309 -0.38 -9.28 10.05
CA HIS A 309 0.89 -9.93 9.74
C HIS A 309 2.08 -9.30 10.49
N VAL A 310 1.94 -8.04 10.95
CA VAL A 310 2.93 -7.33 11.77
C VAL A 310 2.97 -7.86 13.21
N ASP A 311 1.89 -8.46 13.72
CA ASP A 311 1.82 -9.08 15.04
C ASP A 311 2.31 -10.54 15.01
N LYS A 312 3.53 -10.74 14.54
CA LYS A 312 4.17 -12.06 14.45
C LYS A 312 5.59 -12.02 14.98
N GLN A 313 5.96 -13.11 15.65
CA GLN A 313 7.34 -13.37 16.05
C GLN A 313 8.28 -13.40 14.83
N VAL A 314 7.82 -14.01 13.73
CA VAL A 314 8.50 -13.97 12.44
C VAL A 314 7.65 -13.13 11.49
N PHE A 315 8.06 -11.88 11.31
CA PHE A 315 7.46 -10.97 10.33
C PHE A 315 8.06 -11.21 8.95
N ARG A 316 7.22 -11.12 7.92
CA ARG A 316 7.62 -11.14 6.51
C ARG A 316 6.78 -10.12 5.77
N LEU A 317 7.43 -9.16 5.10
CA LEU A 317 6.72 -8.15 4.29
C LEU A 317 5.79 -8.78 3.26
N SER A 318 6.27 -9.86 2.65
CA SER A 318 5.52 -10.59 1.62
C SER A 318 4.25 -11.29 2.10
N GLU A 319 3.99 -11.33 3.42
CA GLU A 319 2.71 -11.81 3.98
C GLU A 319 1.63 -10.73 4.01
N ASP A 320 1.97 -9.48 3.68
CA ASP A 320 0.99 -8.43 3.45
C ASP A 320 0.14 -8.70 2.18
N VAL A 321 0.72 -9.43 1.23
CA VAL A 321 0.01 -9.90 0.02
C VAL A 321 -0.92 -11.07 0.38
N PHE A 322 -2.21 -10.87 0.17
CA PHE A 322 -3.24 -11.89 0.31
C PHE A 322 -3.20 -12.88 -0.86
N GLY A 323 -3.08 -12.36 -2.08
CA GLY A 323 -3.12 -13.15 -3.30
C GLY A 323 -2.66 -12.39 -4.54
N LEU A 324 -2.37 -13.15 -5.59
CA LEU A 324 -1.96 -12.65 -6.89
C LEU A 324 -2.94 -13.20 -7.93
N TYR A 325 -3.40 -12.34 -8.83
CA TYR A 325 -4.08 -12.75 -10.05
C TYR A 325 -3.22 -12.29 -11.23
N TYR A 326 -2.82 -13.21 -12.09
CA TYR A 326 -2.07 -12.89 -13.29
C TYR A 326 -2.87 -13.34 -14.50
N ILE A 327 -3.22 -12.38 -15.35
CA ILE A 327 -3.99 -12.61 -16.58
C ILE A 327 -3.01 -12.56 -17.74
N THR A 328 -2.81 -13.68 -18.41
CA THR A 328 -1.96 -13.73 -19.61
C THR A 328 -2.75 -13.20 -20.82
N ASP A 329 -2.03 -12.61 -21.78
CA ASP A 329 -2.64 -12.21 -23.06
C ASP A 329 -3.06 -13.43 -23.92
N PHE A 330 -2.66 -14.63 -23.50
CA PHE A 330 -2.92 -15.92 -24.16
C PHE A 330 -4.11 -16.69 -23.56
N GLY A 331 -4.89 -16.08 -22.67
CA GLY A 331 -6.14 -16.64 -22.17
C GLY A 331 -6.02 -17.52 -20.94
N GLN A 332 -4.96 -17.35 -20.14
CA GLN A 332 -4.85 -17.99 -18.81
C GLN A 332 -5.08 -16.97 -17.70
N LEU A 333 -5.82 -17.39 -16.68
CA LEU A 333 -5.82 -16.74 -15.38
C LEU A 333 -5.03 -17.63 -14.40
N ILE A 334 -3.94 -17.10 -13.87
CA ILE A 334 -3.11 -17.75 -12.88
C ILE A 334 -3.36 -17.07 -11.54
N VAL A 335 -3.80 -17.86 -10.56
CA VAL A 335 -4.10 -17.36 -9.21
C VAL A 335 -3.09 -17.96 -8.25
N SER A 336 -2.39 -17.12 -7.50
CA SER A 336 -1.38 -17.56 -6.54
C SER A 336 -1.62 -17.00 -5.15
N SER A 337 -1.26 -17.76 -4.12
CA SER A 337 -1.14 -17.28 -2.75
C SER A 337 -0.01 -18.00 -2.03
N PHE A 338 0.59 -17.33 -1.05
CA PHE A 338 1.65 -17.89 -0.22
C PHE A 338 1.13 -18.73 0.97
N SER A 339 -0.18 -18.96 1.03
CA SER A 339 -0.80 -19.80 2.05
C SER A 339 -1.92 -20.65 1.46
N LEU A 340 -2.08 -21.87 1.98
CA LEU A 340 -3.15 -22.77 1.58
C LEU A 340 -4.54 -22.18 1.87
N THR A 341 -4.68 -21.44 2.96
CA THR A 341 -5.91 -20.72 3.30
C THR A 341 -6.21 -19.59 2.32
N GLY A 342 -5.17 -18.86 1.89
CA GLY A 342 -5.29 -17.77 0.93
C GLY A 342 -5.74 -18.26 -0.44
N ILE A 343 -5.07 -19.29 -1.01
CA ILE A 343 -5.47 -19.82 -2.32
C ILE A 343 -6.92 -20.34 -2.31
N HIS A 344 -7.34 -21.04 -1.24
CA HIS A 344 -8.71 -21.50 -1.11
C HIS A 344 -9.74 -20.35 -1.03
N ALA A 345 -9.36 -19.23 -0.42
CA ALA A 345 -10.21 -18.04 -0.37
C ALA A 345 -10.34 -17.40 -1.76
N LEU A 346 -9.23 -17.20 -2.47
CA LEU A 346 -9.22 -16.66 -3.84
C LEU A 346 -10.07 -17.52 -4.80
N GLU A 347 -9.89 -18.85 -4.77
CA GLU A 347 -10.69 -19.77 -5.57
C GLU A 347 -12.19 -19.69 -5.23
N LYS A 348 -12.52 -19.54 -3.95
CA LYS A 348 -13.91 -19.43 -3.49
C LYS A 348 -14.54 -18.11 -3.93
N ASP A 349 -13.76 -17.04 -3.95
CA ASP A 349 -14.21 -15.72 -4.38
C ASP A 349 -14.44 -15.70 -5.89
N LEU A 350 -13.54 -16.30 -6.68
CA LEU A 350 -13.74 -16.49 -8.12
C LEU A 350 -14.97 -17.34 -8.44
N ARG A 351 -15.23 -18.42 -7.69
CA ARG A 351 -16.44 -19.26 -7.88
C ARG A 351 -17.73 -18.53 -7.56
N LYS A 352 -17.68 -17.46 -6.76
CA LYS A 352 -18.84 -16.63 -6.41
C LYS A 352 -18.97 -15.39 -7.28
N SER A 353 -17.94 -15.07 -8.06
CA SER A 353 -17.92 -13.88 -8.89
C SER A 353 -18.71 -14.08 -10.19
N ILE A 354 -18.93 -12.96 -10.88
CA ILE A 354 -19.52 -12.94 -12.22
C ILE A 354 -18.66 -13.65 -13.27
N LEU A 355 -17.38 -13.92 -12.97
CA LEU A 355 -16.44 -14.62 -13.85
C LEU A 355 -16.54 -16.15 -13.75
N ALA A 356 -17.17 -16.68 -12.70
CA ALA A 356 -17.23 -18.13 -12.46
C ALA A 356 -17.68 -18.96 -13.69
N PRO A 357 -18.68 -18.53 -14.50
CA PRO A 357 -19.10 -19.30 -15.68
C PRO A 357 -18.07 -19.34 -16.82
N TYR A 358 -17.08 -18.43 -16.80
CA TYR A 358 -16.09 -18.24 -17.85
C TYR A 358 -14.69 -18.72 -17.46
N LEU A 359 -14.55 -19.37 -16.31
CA LEU A 359 -13.28 -19.87 -15.78
C LEU A 359 -13.32 -21.38 -15.64
N LEU A 360 -12.42 -22.07 -16.35
CA LEU A 360 -12.23 -23.52 -16.23
C LEU A 360 -10.91 -23.80 -15.53
N ALA A 361 -10.95 -24.32 -14.30
CA ALA A 361 -9.73 -24.73 -13.59
C ALA A 361 -9.07 -25.92 -14.30
N THR A 362 -7.86 -25.72 -14.82
CA THR A 362 -7.12 -26.74 -15.58
C THR A 362 -6.09 -27.45 -14.72
N ALA A 363 -5.45 -26.75 -13.77
CA ALA A 363 -4.41 -27.33 -12.92
C ALA A 363 -4.30 -26.64 -11.55
N LYS A 364 -3.69 -27.36 -10.61
CA LYS A 364 -3.34 -26.86 -9.26
C LYS A 364 -1.97 -27.37 -8.85
N TYR A 365 -1.17 -26.49 -8.26
CA TYR A 365 0.21 -26.76 -7.90
C TYR A 365 0.53 -26.24 -6.50
N GLU A 366 1.46 -26.91 -5.85
CA GLU A 366 2.13 -26.46 -4.64
C GLU A 366 3.64 -26.48 -4.91
N PHE A 367 4.25 -25.30 -4.81
CA PHE A 367 5.68 -25.12 -4.94
C PHE A 367 6.28 -24.82 -3.57
N LYS A 368 7.51 -25.29 -3.36
CA LYS A 368 8.27 -24.99 -2.12
C LYS A 368 8.82 -23.56 -2.11
N GLU A 369 9.00 -22.99 -3.30
CA GLU A 369 9.52 -21.66 -3.55
C GLU A 369 8.61 -20.99 -4.58
N PRO A 370 8.45 -19.64 -4.55
CA PRO A 370 7.62 -18.94 -5.52
C PRO A 370 8.16 -19.05 -6.94
N VAL A 371 7.30 -19.36 -7.90
CA VAL A 371 7.62 -19.56 -9.33
C VAL A 371 6.84 -18.61 -10.24
N LEU A 372 5.74 -18.01 -9.77
CA LEU A 372 4.90 -17.16 -10.61
C LEU A 372 5.67 -15.97 -11.20
N TYR A 373 6.50 -15.30 -10.40
CA TYR A 373 7.29 -14.17 -10.90
C TYR A 373 8.33 -14.58 -11.96
N GLU A 374 8.90 -15.79 -11.85
CA GLU A 374 9.81 -16.31 -12.87
C GLU A 374 9.07 -16.53 -14.20
N PHE A 375 7.84 -17.06 -14.14
CA PHE A 375 6.99 -17.18 -15.33
C PHE A 375 6.66 -15.81 -15.95
N ILE A 376 6.26 -14.83 -15.13
CA ILE A 376 5.93 -13.48 -15.60
C ILE A 376 7.13 -12.83 -16.32
N GLN A 377 8.35 -13.10 -15.85
CA GLN A 377 9.58 -12.59 -16.45
C GLN A 377 10.12 -13.45 -17.60
N SER A 378 9.46 -14.56 -17.91
CA SER A 378 9.86 -15.48 -18.96
C SER A 378 9.18 -15.17 -20.30
N ASP A 379 9.71 -15.72 -21.38
CA ASP A 379 9.12 -15.61 -22.72
C ASP A 379 8.04 -16.69 -22.99
N PHE A 380 7.60 -17.43 -21.97
CA PHE A 380 6.59 -18.47 -22.13
C PHE A 380 5.17 -17.90 -22.19
N GLU A 381 4.35 -18.45 -23.08
CA GLU A 381 2.94 -18.06 -23.27
C GLU A 381 2.00 -18.90 -22.39
N ASP A 382 2.38 -20.14 -22.06
CA ASP A 382 1.62 -21.08 -21.25
C ASP A 382 2.38 -21.48 -19.99
N PHE A 383 1.69 -21.42 -18.84
CA PHE A 383 2.29 -21.73 -17.55
C PHE A 383 2.75 -23.19 -17.43
N ASN A 384 2.00 -24.14 -17.99
CA ASN A 384 2.37 -25.56 -17.91
C ASN A 384 3.57 -25.87 -18.80
N GLU A 385 3.69 -25.23 -19.96
CA GLU A 385 4.89 -25.32 -20.80
C GLU A 385 6.13 -24.78 -20.07
N PHE A 386 6.00 -23.66 -19.37
CA PHE A 386 7.05 -23.13 -18.50
C PHE A 386 7.44 -24.14 -17.40
N LEU A 387 6.45 -24.73 -16.72
CA LEU A 387 6.71 -25.74 -15.68
C LEU A 387 7.41 -26.99 -16.23
N ASP A 388 7.04 -27.44 -17.43
CA ASP A 388 7.69 -28.58 -18.07
C ASP A 388 9.13 -28.25 -18.48
N PHE A 389 9.43 -27.00 -18.85
CA PHE A 389 10.79 -26.55 -19.12
C PHE A 389 11.67 -26.62 -17.87
N ILE A 390 11.27 -25.95 -16.77
CA ILE A 390 12.07 -25.89 -15.54
C ILE A 390 12.21 -27.24 -14.83
N ARG A 391 11.31 -28.20 -15.10
CA ARG A 391 11.44 -29.56 -14.56
C ARG A 391 12.52 -30.39 -15.26
N ASN A 392 12.88 -30.00 -16.48
CA ASN A 392 13.85 -30.72 -17.32
C ASN A 392 15.24 -30.07 -17.36
N GLU A 393 15.41 -28.90 -16.72
CA GLU A 393 16.70 -28.34 -16.31
C GLU A 393 17.18 -28.95 -14.98
#